data_AF-D5BDW1-F1
#
_entry.id   AF-D5BDW1-F1
#
_cell.length_a   1.000
_cell.length_b   1.000
_cell.length_c   1.000
_cell.angle_alpha   90.00
_cell.angle_beta   90.00
_cell.angle_gamma   90.00
#
_symmetry.space_group_name_H-M   'P 1'
#
loop_
_entity.id
_entity.type
_entity.pdbx_description
1 polymer ?
#
loop_
_entity_poly.entity_id
_entity_poly.type
_entity_poly.pdbx_seq_one_letter_code
_entity_poly.pdbx_strand_id
1 'polypeptide(L)'
;MRVYRRERKKHLETTLKGIGAALTEGYRWNSPNTFLVYTSESRALATLEVSVHLDRNEDLPTDRYYVEINIPDDIEILELKHKDLPAKWDS
;
A
#
# COMPACT_ATOMS: atom_id res chain seq x y z
N MET A 1 0.45 13.32 -10.37
CA MET A 1 1.32 12.10 -10.47
C MET A 1 0.53 10.78 -10.46
N ARG A 2 1.12 9.63 -10.82
CA ARG A 2 0.45 8.30 -10.81
C ARG A 2 1.10 7.34 -9.84
N VAL A 3 0.28 6.60 -9.09
CA VAL A 3 0.72 5.56 -8.16
C VAL A 3 -0.06 4.27 -8.38
N TYR A 4 0.47 3.17 -7.87
CA TYR A 4 -0.01 1.83 -8.13
C TYR A 4 -0.22 1.07 -6.83
N ARG A 5 -1.22 0.19 -6.81
CA ARG A 5 -1.37 -0.83 -5.77
C ARG A 5 -1.91 -2.13 -6.35
N ARG A 6 -1.74 -3.21 -5.59
CA ARG A 6 -2.34 -4.51 -5.86
C ARG A 6 -3.48 -4.74 -4.89
N GLU A 7 -4.65 -5.10 -5.40
CA GLU A 7 -5.85 -5.30 -4.58
C GLU A 7 -6.60 -6.56 -5.02
N ARG A 8 -7.26 -7.23 -4.07
CA ARG A 8 -8.18 -8.34 -4.36
C ARG A 8 -9.50 -7.80 -4.91
N LYS A 9 -10.11 -8.53 -5.84
CA LYS A 9 -11.36 -8.16 -6.51
C LYS A 9 -12.44 -7.64 -5.56
N LYS A 10 -12.62 -8.30 -4.41
CA LYS A 10 -13.63 -7.97 -3.39
C LYS A 10 -13.46 -6.58 -2.75
N HIS A 11 -12.29 -5.95 -2.88
CA HIS A 11 -11.96 -4.68 -2.22
C HIS A 11 -11.76 -3.52 -3.21
N LEU A 12 -11.96 -3.72 -4.51
CA LEU A 12 -11.76 -2.70 -5.53
C LEU A 12 -12.61 -1.45 -5.29
N GLU A 13 -13.91 -1.62 -5.02
CA GLU A 13 -14.84 -0.52 -4.74
C GLU A 13 -14.52 0.25 -3.45
N THR A 14 -13.81 -0.40 -2.52
CA THR A 14 -13.44 0.19 -1.22
C THR A 14 -11.98 0.59 -1.16
N THR A 15 -11.25 0.53 -2.28
CA THR A 15 -9.79 0.61 -2.30
C THR A 15 -9.27 1.89 -1.66
N LEU A 16 -9.91 3.03 -1.95
CA LEU A 16 -9.53 4.34 -1.42
C LEU A 16 -10.04 4.63 -0.01
N LYS A 17 -10.79 3.71 0.61
CA LYS A 17 -11.35 3.91 1.96
C LYS A 17 -10.34 3.58 3.08
N GLY A 18 -9.21 2.96 2.78
CA GLY A 18 -8.16 2.65 3.76
C GLY A 18 -8.55 1.63 4.86
N ILE A 19 -9.64 0.87 4.65
CA ILE A 19 -10.22 -0.04 5.66
C ILE A 19 -9.25 -1.16 6.05
N GLY A 20 -8.57 -1.77 5.07
CA GLY A 20 -7.64 -2.87 5.32
C GLY A 20 -6.48 -2.48 6.22
N ALA A 21 -5.91 -1.28 6.02
CA ALA A 21 -4.86 -0.74 6.87
C ALA A 21 -5.34 -0.47 8.30
N ALA A 22 -6.55 0.08 8.45
CA ALA A 22 -7.08 0.47 9.75
C ALA A 22 -7.45 -0.73 10.65
N LEU A 23 -7.99 -1.80 10.05
CA LEU A 23 -8.60 -2.92 10.77
C LEU A 23 -7.68 -4.14 10.93
N THR A 24 -6.43 -4.06 10.49
CA THR A 24 -5.48 -5.17 10.56
C THR A 24 -4.17 -4.68 11.17
N GLU A 25 -3.56 -5.51 12.01
CA GLU A 25 -2.29 -5.22 12.67
C GLU A 25 -1.10 -5.51 11.75
N GLY A 26 0.06 -4.93 12.06
CA GLY A 26 1.32 -5.26 11.39
C GLY A 26 1.68 -4.39 10.17
N TYR A 27 0.90 -3.34 9.88
CA TYR A 27 1.31 -2.33 8.88
C TYR A 27 2.32 -1.34 9.46
N ARG A 28 3.28 -0.90 8.63
CA ARG A 28 4.44 -0.11 9.06
C ARG A 28 4.11 1.34 9.45
N TRP A 29 3.16 1.98 8.76
CA TRP A 29 2.99 3.44 8.79
C TRP A 29 1.65 3.92 9.37
N ASN A 30 0.85 3.04 9.97
CA ASN A 30 -0.40 3.44 10.61
C ASN A 30 -0.66 2.70 11.93
N SER A 31 -1.23 3.40 12.89
CA SER A 31 -1.76 2.82 14.13
C SER A 31 -3.11 2.13 13.87
N PRO A 32 -3.56 1.23 14.78
CA PRO A 32 -4.90 0.66 14.72
C PRO A 32 -5.98 1.76 14.62
N ASN A 33 -7.04 1.49 13.85
CA ASN A 33 -8.14 2.43 13.55
C ASN A 33 -7.73 3.72 12.78
N THR A 34 -6.50 3.79 12.25
CA THR A 34 -6.06 4.87 11.36
C THR A 34 -6.19 4.44 9.91
N PHE A 35 -7.11 5.06 9.16
CA PHE A 35 -7.37 4.73 7.76
C PHE A 35 -6.27 5.29 6.86
N LEU A 36 -5.58 4.39 6.16
CA LEU A 36 -4.48 4.72 5.26
C LEU A 36 -4.57 3.90 3.97
N VAL A 37 -4.15 4.48 2.85
CA VAL A 37 -4.02 3.78 1.57
C VAL A 37 -2.54 3.69 1.19
N TYR A 38 -2.01 2.47 1.21
CA TYR A 38 -0.64 2.19 0.76
C TYR A 38 -0.61 2.09 -0.77
N THR A 39 0.38 2.76 -1.37
CA THR A 39 0.63 2.74 -2.81
C THR A 39 2.13 2.69 -3.09
N SER A 40 2.48 2.42 -4.33
CA SER A 40 3.84 2.34 -4.83
C SER A 40 4.00 3.23 -6.05
N GLU A 41 5.20 3.78 -6.25
CA GLU A 41 5.53 4.60 -7.43
C GLU A 41 5.53 3.81 -8.75
N SER A 42 5.65 2.47 -8.69
CA SER A 42 5.68 1.59 -9.86
C SER A 42 4.89 0.30 -9.67
N ARG A 43 4.46 -0.29 -10.79
CA ARG A 43 3.82 -1.62 -10.81
C ARG A 43 4.75 -2.71 -10.28
N ALA A 44 6.06 -2.60 -10.54
CA ALA A 44 7.06 -3.54 -10.06
C ALA A 44 7.15 -3.53 -8.52
N LEU A 45 7.21 -2.34 -7.91
CA LEU A 45 7.23 -2.19 -6.46
C LEU A 45 5.93 -2.70 -5.81
N ALA A 46 4.77 -2.38 -6.40
CA ALA A 46 3.48 -2.90 -5.93
C ALA A 46 3.38 -4.43 -5.98
N THR A 47 4.14 -5.08 -6.88
CA THR A 47 4.24 -6.54 -6.92
C THR A 47 5.11 -7.06 -5.79
N LEU A 48 6.28 -6.44 -5.58
CA LEU A 48 7.23 -6.84 -4.56
C LEU A 48 6.60 -6.83 -3.16
N GLU A 49 5.86 -5.76 -2.82
CA GLU A 49 5.13 -5.64 -1.55
C GLU A 49 4.17 -6.80 -1.30
N VAL A 50 3.46 -7.25 -2.34
CA VAL A 50 2.57 -8.40 -2.24
C VAL A 50 3.35 -9.73 -2.18
N SER A 51 4.46 -9.84 -2.89
CA SER A 51 5.28 -11.06 -2.92
C SER A 51 6.02 -11.31 -1.60
N VAL A 52 6.41 -10.28 -0.86
CA VAL A 52 7.06 -10.41 0.46
C VAL A 52 6.07 -10.88 1.54
N HIS A 53 4.78 -10.61 1.36
CA HIS A 53 3.73 -10.93 2.33
C HIS A 53 2.89 -12.16 1.94
N LEU A 54 3.20 -12.82 0.83
CA LEU A 54 2.57 -14.08 0.43
C LEU A 54 3.51 -15.23 0.73
N ASP A 55 3.03 -16.20 1.51
CA ASP A 55 3.71 -17.48 1.64
C ASP A 55 3.85 -18.10 0.26
N ARG A 56 5.10 -18.37 -0.15
CA ARG A 56 5.44 -18.92 -1.47
C ARG A 56 4.81 -20.30 -1.77
N ASN A 57 4.17 -20.90 -0.76
CA ASN A 57 3.54 -22.21 -0.81
C ASN A 57 2.00 -22.13 -0.96
N GLU A 58 1.38 -20.96 -0.84
CA GLU A 58 -0.04 -20.79 -1.19
C GLU A 58 -0.15 -20.28 -2.63
N ASP A 59 -1.08 -20.86 -3.39
CA ASP A 59 -1.40 -20.40 -4.74
C ASP A 59 -1.64 -18.88 -4.73
N LEU A 60 -0.87 -18.17 -5.56
CA LEU A 60 -1.04 -16.73 -5.73
C LEU A 60 -2.51 -16.46 -6.07
N PRO A 61 -3.23 -15.64 -5.27
CA PRO A 61 -4.64 -15.41 -5.51
C PRO A 61 -4.84 -14.85 -6.92
N THR A 62 -5.61 -15.56 -7.74
CA THR A 62 -5.91 -15.19 -9.13
C THR A 62 -6.84 -13.98 -9.22
N ASP A 63 -7.39 -13.54 -8.08
CA ASP A 63 -8.33 -12.43 -7.95
C ASP A 63 -7.65 -11.07 -7.69
N ARG A 64 -6.34 -10.96 -7.93
CA ARG A 64 -5.60 -9.71 -7.69
C ARG A 64 -5.49 -8.85 -8.96
N TYR A 65 -5.82 -7.58 -8.81
CA TYR A 65 -5.81 -6.57 -9.87
C TYR A 65 -4.80 -5.47 -9.56
N TYR A 66 -4.31 -4.81 -10.61
CA TYR A 66 -3.63 -3.53 -10.46
C TYR A 66 -4.66 -2.42 -10.39
N VAL A 67 -4.49 -1.54 -9.42
CA VAL A 67 -5.22 -0.27 -9.35
C VAL A 67 -4.23 0.84 -9.63
N GLU A 68 -4.50 1.61 -10.68
CA GLU A 68 -3.79 2.85 -11.00
C GLU A 68 -4.57 4.00 -10.35
N ILE A 69 -3.88 4.80 -9.54
CA ILE A 69 -4.46 5.94 -8.84
C ILE A 69 -3.77 7.19 -9.37
N ASN A 70 -4.55 8.10 -9.90
CA ASN A 70 -4.08 9.41 -10.32
C ASN A 70 -4.20 10.39 -9.15
N ILE A 71 -3.08 10.96 -8.74
CA ILE A 71 -3.01 12.04 -7.76
C ILE A 71 -2.96 13.34 -8.55
N PRO A 72 -3.96 14.24 -8.42
CA PRO A 72 -3.94 15.56 -9.03
C PRO A 72 -2.69 16.36 -8.63
N ASP A 73 -2.20 17.21 -9.53
CA ASP A 73 -0.95 17.95 -9.31
C ASP A 73 -1.11 19.14 -8.35
N ASP A 74 -2.35 19.48 -7.98
CA ASP A 74 -2.71 20.51 -7.00
C ASP A 74 -2.76 19.98 -5.55
N ILE A 75 -2.54 18.67 -5.35
CA ILE A 75 -2.44 18.07 -4.02
C ILE A 75 -1.04 18.26 -3.46
N GLU A 76 -0.95 18.82 -2.25
CA GLU A 76 0.32 18.92 -1.52
C GLU A 76 0.83 17.54 -1.10
N ILE A 77 2.13 17.31 -1.33
CA ILE A 77 2.82 16.06 -0.97
C ILE A 77 3.90 16.36 0.06
N LEU A 78 3.81 15.70 1.21
CA LEU A 78 4.89 15.68 2.19
C LEU A 78 5.89 14.58 1.84
N GLU A 79 7.11 14.98 1.50
CA GLU A 79 8.23 14.05 1.28
C GLU A 79 9.09 13.94 2.54
N LEU A 80 9.22 12.73 3.07
CA LEU A 80 10.09 12.43 4.22
C LEU A 80 11.48 12.04 3.72
N LYS A 81 12.52 12.70 4.23
CA LYS A 81 13.91 12.29 3.93
C LYS A 81 14.33 11.23 4.93
N HIS A 82 15.32 10.41 4.56
CA HIS A 82 15.87 9.37 5.46
C HIS A 82 16.29 9.91 6.83
N LYS A 83 16.80 11.14 6.89
CA LYS A 83 17.20 11.80 8.14
C LYS A 83 16.03 12.18 9.06
N ASP A 84 14.81 12.25 8.51
CA ASP A 84 13.59 12.60 9.24
C ASP A 84 12.91 11.34 9.82
N LEU A 85 13.36 10.15 9.41
CA LEU A 85 12.83 8.87 9.89
C LEU A 85 13.46 8.50 11.24
N PRO A 86 12.70 7.88 12.15
CA PRO A 86 13.22 7.41 13.43
C PRO A 86 14.27 6.31 13.22
N ALA A 87 15.17 6.16 14.20
CA ALA A 87 16.10 5.03 14.20
C ALA A 87 15.34 3.70 14.15
N LYS A 88 15.86 2.73 13.36
CA LYS A 88 15.27 1.39 13.17
C LYS A 88 13.89 1.36 12.50
N TRP A 89 13.54 2.38 11.71
CA TRP A 89 12.28 2.38 10.96
C TRP A 89 12.18 1.23 9.94
N ASP A 90 13.31 0.70 9.47
CA ASP A 90 13.49 -0.32 8.44
C ASP A 90 13.82 -1.72 8.98
N SER A 91 13.84 -1.88 10.31
CA SER A 91 14.06 -3.17 10.97
C SER A 91 12.82 -4.08 10.92
#